data_AF-A0A7X7KFH8-F1
#
_entry.id   AF-A0A7X7KFH8-F1
#
_cell.length_a   1.000
_cell.length_b   1.000
_cell.length_c   1.000
_cell.angle_alpha   90.00
_cell.angle_beta   90.00
_cell.angle_gamma   90.00
#
_symmetry.space_group_name_H-M   'P 1'
#
loop_
_entity.id
_entity.type
_entity.pdbx_description
1 polymer ?
#
loop_
_entity_poly.entity_id
_entity_poly.type
_entity_poly.pdbx_seq_one_letter_code
_entity_poly.pdbx_strand_id
1 'polypeptide(L)'
;MRFTLLASVITVMGLSFLAASSCPAQGPERRTPSATYYNYFRFFYDGEYKDALRGFQSESRGSIKTTQSRWIDSICYETMCGECYYEVGALDKALQHYTNALTLYSRFSDWMVNVRFPATIRLASVGKQKAVPWGASTRNPRLGQYPTSVFLAQGQIDMTGILERGGIVQQANLFPVTPQEIVRATTLALRRRAELLGPIGKHDELSNRLITAFNRPVGPPNHWSQC
;
A
#
# COMPACT_ATOMS: atom_id res chain seq x y z
N MET A 1 67.42 24.42 -49.55
CA MET A 1 68.11 25.03 -48.39
C MET A 1 67.12 25.87 -47.59
N ARG A 2 66.88 25.56 -46.31
CA ARG A 2 66.51 26.53 -45.26
C ARG A 2 66.63 25.88 -43.86
N PHE A 3 67.37 26.58 -43.00
CA PHE A 3 67.66 26.32 -41.58
C PHE A 3 66.76 27.28 -40.75
N THR A 4 66.41 27.10 -39.46
CA THR A 4 66.72 26.09 -38.41
C THR A 4 65.67 26.22 -37.26
N LEU A 5 65.86 25.44 -36.17
CA LEU A 5 65.32 25.62 -34.80
C LEU A 5 63.89 25.08 -34.55
N LEU A 6 63.68 24.13 -33.63
CA LEU A 6 63.83 24.14 -32.15
C LEU A 6 62.74 24.94 -31.41
N ALA A 7 61.75 24.22 -30.88
CA ALA A 7 61.04 24.56 -29.65
C ALA A 7 60.37 23.32 -29.05
N SER A 8 60.92 22.82 -27.95
CA SER A 8 60.40 21.71 -27.16
C SER A 8 59.29 22.14 -26.20
N VAL A 9 58.16 21.42 -26.17
CA VAL A 9 57.38 21.22 -24.93
C VAL A 9 56.88 19.77 -24.90
N ILE A 10 57.33 19.01 -23.90
CA ILE A 10 56.82 17.68 -23.58
C ILE A 10 55.63 17.87 -22.64
N THR A 11 54.40 17.67 -23.13
CA THR A 11 53.20 17.70 -22.29
C THR A 11 52.84 16.28 -21.85
N VAL A 12 53.51 15.81 -20.80
CA VAL A 12 53.05 14.67 -20.00
C VAL A 12 51.95 15.14 -19.03
N MET A 13 51.13 14.19 -18.56
CA MET A 13 50.21 14.30 -17.42
C MET A 13 48.80 14.80 -17.74
N GLY A 14 47.78 13.97 -17.48
CA GLY A 14 46.37 14.34 -17.66
C GLY A 14 45.36 13.23 -17.98
N LEU A 15 45.70 11.94 -17.86
CA LEU A 15 44.72 10.85 -18.01
C LEU A 15 43.81 10.75 -16.77
N SER A 16 42.94 11.74 -16.60
CA SER A 16 41.96 11.78 -15.52
C SER A 16 40.88 10.75 -15.75
N PHE A 17 40.89 9.68 -14.95
CA PHE A 17 39.81 8.70 -14.85
C PHE A 17 38.48 9.39 -14.52
N LEU A 18 37.62 9.59 -15.53
CA LEU A 18 36.20 9.77 -15.31
C LEU A 18 35.59 8.39 -15.06
N ALA A 19 35.80 7.89 -13.84
CA ALA A 19 34.97 6.83 -13.29
C ALA A 19 33.53 7.37 -13.27
N ALA A 20 32.69 6.85 -14.15
CA ALA A 20 31.26 7.15 -14.14
C ALA A 20 30.69 6.58 -12.83
N SER A 21 30.59 7.44 -11.81
CA SER A 21 29.90 7.14 -10.57
C SER A 21 28.45 6.82 -10.91
N SER A 22 28.16 5.52 -11.08
CA SER A 22 26.80 5.01 -11.09
C SER A 22 26.21 5.31 -9.72
N CYS A 23 25.57 6.48 -9.60
CA CYS A 23 24.67 6.78 -8.51
C CYS A 23 23.72 5.58 -8.37
N PRO A 24 23.59 4.97 -7.18
CA PRO A 24 22.59 3.93 -6.97
C PRO A 24 21.21 4.58 -7.11
N ALA A 25 20.70 4.54 -8.34
CA ALA A 25 19.41 5.09 -8.69
C ALA A 25 18.34 4.35 -7.90
N GLN A 26 17.61 5.10 -7.07
CA GLN A 26 16.39 4.68 -6.39
C GLN A 26 16.59 3.47 -5.45
N GLY A 27 16.73 3.77 -4.15
CA GLY A 27 16.50 2.76 -3.11
C GLY A 27 15.10 2.12 -3.27
N PRO A 28 14.88 0.92 -2.71
CA PRO A 28 13.70 0.10 -3.00
C PRO A 28 12.41 0.90 -2.86
N GLU A 29 11.60 0.89 -3.93
CA GLU A 29 10.36 1.64 -4.03
C GLU A 29 9.49 1.39 -2.79
N ARG A 30 9.28 2.43 -1.98
CA ARG A 30 8.61 2.34 -0.67
C ARG A 30 7.10 2.18 -0.84
N ARG A 31 6.70 1.03 -1.36
CA ARG A 31 5.31 0.58 -1.42
C ARG A 31 4.76 0.30 -0.03
N THR A 32 3.45 0.44 0.10
CA THR A 32 2.77 0.37 1.39
C THR A 32 1.51 -0.52 1.31
N PRO A 33 1.41 -1.64 2.07
CA PRO A 33 2.43 -2.21 2.95
C PRO A 33 3.74 -2.59 2.24
N SER A 34 4.82 -2.68 3.01
CA SER A 34 6.18 -2.92 2.51
C SER A 34 6.32 -4.30 1.83
N ALA A 35 7.47 -4.57 1.20
CA ALA A 35 7.80 -5.94 0.78
C ALA A 35 8.01 -6.87 1.98
N THR A 36 8.68 -6.39 3.03
CA THR A 36 9.00 -7.13 4.27
C THR A 36 7.75 -7.61 5.00
N TYR A 37 6.68 -6.81 5.01
CA TYR A 37 5.37 -7.18 5.56
C TYR A 37 4.88 -8.55 5.06
N TYR A 38 5.01 -8.83 3.76
CA TYR A 38 4.58 -10.09 3.17
C TYR A 38 5.47 -11.28 3.56
N ASN A 39 6.74 -11.04 3.91
CA ASN A 39 7.64 -12.10 4.37
C ASN A 39 7.19 -12.66 5.73
N TYR A 40 6.59 -11.84 6.59
CA TYR A 40 6.11 -12.27 7.91
C TYR A 40 4.88 -13.19 7.88
N PHE A 41 4.17 -13.27 6.73
CA PHE A 41 3.10 -14.26 6.55
C PHE A 41 3.61 -15.69 6.63
N ARG A 42 4.88 -15.94 6.29
CA ARG A 42 5.47 -17.26 6.47
C ARG A 42 5.40 -17.70 7.94
N PHE A 43 5.93 -16.90 8.86
CA PHE A 43 5.88 -17.20 10.30
C PHE A 43 4.45 -17.35 10.80
N PHE A 44 3.49 -16.58 10.25
CA PHE A 44 2.09 -16.72 10.59
C PHE A 44 1.51 -18.09 10.14
N TYR A 45 1.77 -18.52 8.91
CA TYR A 45 1.30 -19.82 8.41
C TYR A 45 2.06 -21.02 8.99
N ASP A 46 3.33 -20.83 9.38
CA ASP A 46 4.16 -21.83 10.07
C ASP A 46 3.77 -21.95 11.58
N GLY A 47 2.84 -21.12 12.09
CA GLY A 47 2.35 -21.14 13.47
C GLY A 47 3.21 -20.36 14.49
N GLU A 48 4.27 -19.69 14.02
CA GLU A 48 5.21 -18.90 14.82
C GLU A 48 4.66 -17.50 15.13
N TYR A 49 3.48 -17.44 15.75
CA TYR A 49 2.71 -16.20 15.95
C TYR A 49 3.45 -15.11 16.72
N LYS A 50 4.36 -15.46 17.63
CA LYS A 50 5.21 -14.49 18.35
C LYS A 50 6.16 -13.75 17.41
N ASP A 51 6.65 -14.42 16.38
CA ASP A 51 7.68 -13.89 15.49
C ASP A 51 7.04 -13.14 14.33
N ALA A 52 5.91 -13.65 13.83
CA ALA A 52 4.98 -12.91 13.00
C ALA A 52 4.55 -11.59 13.67
N LEU A 53 4.12 -11.63 14.95
CA LEU A 53 3.72 -10.43 15.71
C LEU A 53 4.87 -9.42 15.86
N ARG A 54 6.09 -9.88 16.20
CA ARG A 54 7.28 -9.01 16.26
C ARG A 54 7.54 -8.33 14.91
N GLY A 55 7.41 -9.08 13.81
CA GLY A 55 7.51 -8.56 12.45
C GLY A 55 6.47 -7.48 12.12
N PHE A 56 5.19 -7.78 12.29
CA PHE A 56 4.11 -6.82 12.01
C PHE A 56 4.17 -5.58 12.91
N GLN A 57 4.57 -5.72 14.17
CA GLN A 57 4.80 -4.58 15.07
C GLN A 57 6.02 -3.74 14.67
N SER A 58 7.05 -4.35 14.06
CA SER A 58 8.20 -3.62 13.50
C SER A 58 7.77 -2.76 12.32
N GLU A 59 7.08 -3.35 11.34
CA GLU A 59 6.54 -2.64 10.17
C GLU A 59 5.57 -1.52 10.56
N SER A 60 4.73 -1.76 11.58
CA SER A 60 3.82 -0.75 12.15
C SER A 60 4.54 0.53 12.60
N ARG A 61 5.79 0.45 13.08
CA ARG A 61 6.57 1.64 13.49
C ARG A 61 6.98 2.52 12.29
N GLY A 62 7.20 1.88 11.15
CA GLY A 62 7.54 2.48 9.85
C GLY A 62 6.34 2.93 9.01
N SER A 63 5.11 2.79 9.54
CA SER A 63 3.89 3.29 8.91
C SER A 63 3.93 4.80 8.64
N ILE A 64 3.14 5.22 7.65
CA ILE A 64 2.97 6.62 7.30
C ILE A 64 2.13 7.31 8.38
N LYS A 65 2.60 8.49 8.80
CA LYS A 65 2.00 9.29 9.87
C LYS A 65 1.57 10.64 9.30
N THR A 66 0.29 10.93 9.40
CA THR A 66 -0.26 12.27 9.25
C THR A 66 -0.04 13.02 10.57
N THR A 67 -0.05 14.36 10.54
CA THR A 67 0.16 15.26 11.70
C THR A 67 -0.68 14.93 12.94
N GLN A 68 -1.81 14.23 12.76
CA GLN A 68 -2.76 13.88 13.82
C GLN A 68 -2.86 12.36 14.10
N SER A 69 -2.32 11.47 13.25
CA SER A 69 -2.49 10.02 13.43
C SER A 69 -1.69 9.13 12.45
N ARG A 70 -1.71 7.83 12.72
CA ARG A 70 -1.38 6.76 11.76
C ARG A 70 -2.30 6.84 10.53
N TRP A 71 -1.82 6.42 9.36
CA TRP A 71 -2.58 6.45 8.11
C TRP A 71 -3.26 5.10 7.80
N ILE A 72 -3.91 5.04 6.63
CA ILE A 72 -4.71 3.90 6.15
C ILE A 72 -3.89 2.60 6.03
N ASP A 73 -2.58 2.72 5.82
CA ASP A 73 -1.64 1.60 5.77
C ASP A 73 -1.60 0.77 7.04
N SER A 74 -1.80 1.44 8.17
CA SER A 74 -1.69 0.86 9.50
C SER A 74 -2.79 -0.15 9.78
N ILE A 75 -3.90 -0.11 9.02
CA ILE A 75 -4.94 -1.16 9.05
C ILE A 75 -4.34 -2.55 8.83
N CYS A 76 -3.41 -2.70 7.88
CA CYS A 76 -2.81 -4.00 7.58
C CYS A 76 -2.01 -4.54 8.77
N TYR A 77 -1.19 -3.68 9.38
CA TYR A 77 -0.36 -4.04 10.53
C TYR A 77 -1.20 -4.30 11.79
N GLU A 78 -2.20 -3.46 12.08
CA GLU A 78 -3.13 -3.66 13.20
C GLU A 78 -3.91 -4.97 13.03
N THR A 79 -4.51 -5.24 11.86
CA THR A 79 -5.24 -6.48 11.60
C THR A 79 -4.35 -7.71 11.79
N MET A 80 -3.14 -7.73 11.22
CA MET A 80 -2.26 -8.90 11.35
C MET A 80 -1.67 -9.07 12.76
N CYS A 81 -1.47 -7.99 13.53
CA CYS A 81 -1.23 -8.10 14.98
C CYS A 81 -2.44 -8.72 15.69
N GLY A 82 -3.65 -8.32 15.29
CA GLY A 82 -4.91 -8.91 15.76
C GLY A 82 -5.00 -10.41 15.51
N GLU A 83 -4.69 -10.88 14.29
CA GLU A 83 -4.68 -12.32 13.97
C GLU A 83 -3.65 -13.07 14.84
N CYS A 84 -2.44 -12.56 15.00
CA CYS A 84 -1.44 -13.20 15.87
C CYS A 84 -1.91 -13.31 17.34
N TYR A 85 -2.65 -12.33 17.85
CA TYR A 85 -3.24 -12.43 19.20
C TYR A 85 -4.46 -13.35 19.24
N TYR A 86 -5.26 -13.40 18.17
CA TYR A 86 -6.43 -14.26 18.04
C TYR A 86 -6.03 -15.73 18.07
N GLU A 87 -5.05 -16.14 17.25
CA GLU A 87 -4.56 -17.53 17.18
C GLU A 87 -3.82 -17.96 18.46
N VAL A 88 -3.28 -17.02 19.23
CA VAL A 88 -2.69 -17.26 20.57
C VAL A 88 -3.76 -17.29 21.69
N GLY A 89 -5.02 -16.95 21.39
CA GLY A 89 -6.13 -16.91 22.35
C GLY A 89 -6.19 -15.65 23.22
N ALA A 90 -5.38 -14.62 22.94
CA ALA A 90 -5.42 -13.32 23.59
C ALA A 90 -6.51 -12.42 22.96
N LEU A 91 -7.77 -12.85 23.12
CA LEU A 91 -8.92 -12.28 22.41
C LEU A 91 -9.22 -10.81 22.78
N ASP A 92 -8.84 -10.38 23.97
CA ASP A 92 -8.89 -9.00 24.44
C ASP A 92 -8.03 -8.06 23.56
N LYS A 93 -6.77 -8.46 23.34
CA LYS A 93 -5.80 -7.74 22.50
C LYS A 93 -6.16 -7.84 21.04
N ALA A 94 -6.63 -9.00 20.59
CA ALA A 94 -7.12 -9.19 19.23
C ALA A 94 -8.27 -8.21 18.94
N LEU A 95 -9.28 -8.16 19.82
CA LEU A 95 -10.40 -7.23 19.71
C LEU A 95 -9.93 -5.76 19.68
N GLN A 96 -8.98 -5.37 20.54
CA GLN A 96 -8.42 -4.02 20.55
C GLN A 96 -7.77 -3.67 19.20
N HIS A 97 -6.94 -4.56 18.64
CA HIS A 97 -6.29 -4.34 17.35
C HIS A 97 -7.29 -4.26 16.18
N TYR A 98 -8.32 -5.12 16.12
CA TYR A 98 -9.38 -4.99 15.12
C TYR A 98 -10.19 -3.70 15.30
N THR A 99 -10.41 -3.25 16.55
CA THR A 99 -11.06 -1.95 16.84
C THR A 99 -10.24 -0.79 16.27
N ASN A 100 -8.93 -0.81 16.48
CA ASN A 100 -8.01 0.22 15.97
C ASN A 100 -8.02 0.27 14.44
N ALA A 101 -7.90 -0.89 13.78
CA ALA A 101 -7.93 -1.01 12.32
C ALA A 101 -9.23 -0.42 11.72
N LEU A 102 -10.38 -0.77 12.29
CA LEU A 102 -11.69 -0.29 11.82
C LEU A 102 -11.93 1.19 12.18
N THR A 103 -11.36 1.68 13.28
CA THR A 103 -11.40 3.11 13.63
C THR A 103 -10.58 3.96 12.65
N LEU A 104 -9.43 3.44 12.18
CA LEU A 104 -8.65 4.06 11.10
C LEU A 104 -9.44 4.07 9.78
N TYR A 105 -10.10 2.98 9.42
CA TYR A 105 -10.96 2.92 8.23
C TYR A 105 -12.10 3.94 8.29
N SER A 106 -12.83 4.01 9.42
CA SER A 106 -13.93 4.96 9.62
C SER A 106 -13.48 6.42 9.56
N ARG A 107 -12.20 6.72 9.86
CA ARG A 107 -11.63 8.08 9.79
C ARG A 107 -11.29 8.50 8.36
N PHE A 108 -10.82 7.56 7.53
CA PHE A 108 -10.32 7.81 6.19
C PHE A 108 -11.17 7.11 5.12
N SER A 109 -12.49 7.04 5.29
CA SER A 109 -13.40 6.23 4.46
C SER A 109 -13.33 6.50 2.95
N ASP A 110 -12.89 7.70 2.57
CA ASP A 110 -12.76 8.24 1.21
C ASP A 110 -11.41 7.93 0.54
N TRP A 111 -10.48 7.25 1.23
CA TRP A 111 -9.10 7.02 0.78
C TRP A 111 -9.00 6.44 -0.64
N MET A 112 -9.91 5.54 -1.01
CA MET A 112 -9.87 4.83 -2.29
C MET A 112 -10.37 5.67 -3.49
N VAL A 113 -11.13 6.75 -3.25
CA VAL A 113 -11.47 7.75 -4.29
C VAL A 113 -10.21 8.49 -4.76
N ASN A 114 -9.23 8.66 -3.86
CA ASN A 114 -7.95 9.32 -4.12
C ASN A 114 -6.88 8.39 -4.72
N VAL A 115 -7.21 7.12 -4.98
CA VAL A 115 -6.32 6.14 -5.62
C VAL A 115 -6.38 6.30 -7.15
N ARG A 116 -5.21 6.47 -7.76
CA ARG A 116 -5.02 6.56 -9.21
C ARG A 116 -4.98 5.16 -9.84
N PHE A 117 -6.14 4.53 -9.93
CA PHE A 117 -6.31 3.32 -10.71
C PHE A 117 -6.09 3.58 -12.22
N PRO A 118 -5.56 2.61 -12.99
CA PRO A 118 -5.48 2.73 -14.45
C PRO A 118 -6.88 2.72 -15.07
N ALA A 119 -7.18 3.66 -15.96
CA ALA A 119 -8.49 3.80 -16.59
C ALA A 119 -8.95 2.55 -17.39
N THR A 120 -8.00 1.75 -17.89
CA THR A 120 -8.28 0.55 -18.69
C THR A 120 -7.52 -0.66 -18.14
N ILE A 121 -8.23 -1.76 -17.94
CA ILE A 121 -7.65 -3.06 -17.58
C ILE A 121 -7.07 -3.73 -18.83
N ARG A 122 -5.80 -4.12 -18.76
CA ARG A 122 -5.16 -4.93 -19.79
C ARG A 122 -5.59 -6.39 -19.66
N LEU A 123 -5.61 -7.14 -20.75
CA LEU A 123 -5.79 -8.59 -20.69
C LEU A 123 -4.55 -9.24 -20.04
N ALA A 124 -4.76 -10.24 -19.21
CA ALA A 124 -3.68 -11.02 -18.62
C ALA A 124 -2.95 -11.83 -19.69
N SER A 125 -1.63 -11.97 -19.54
CA SER A 125 -0.82 -12.77 -20.46
C SER A 125 -1.24 -14.24 -20.47
N VAL A 126 -1.10 -14.89 -21.62
CA VAL A 126 -1.28 -16.35 -21.76
C VAL A 126 -0.46 -17.06 -20.69
N GLY A 127 -1.06 -18.01 -19.97
CA GLY A 127 -0.45 -18.72 -18.84
C GLY A 127 -0.69 -18.10 -17.45
N LYS A 128 -1.29 -16.90 -17.32
CA LYS A 128 -1.74 -16.39 -16.00
C LYS A 128 -2.99 -17.10 -15.46
N GLN A 129 -3.78 -17.71 -16.32
CA GLN A 129 -4.87 -18.58 -15.93
C GLN A 129 -4.30 -19.91 -15.40
N LYS A 130 -4.32 -20.11 -14.08
CA LYS A 130 -3.97 -21.39 -13.48
C LYS A 130 -5.01 -22.43 -13.92
N ALA A 131 -4.57 -23.47 -14.63
CA ALA A 131 -5.41 -24.62 -14.92
C ALA A 131 -5.86 -25.26 -13.60
N VAL A 132 -7.17 -25.43 -13.41
CA VAL A 132 -7.70 -26.18 -12.27
C VAL A 132 -7.67 -27.67 -12.61
N PRO A 133 -7.12 -28.53 -11.74
CA PRO A 133 -6.83 -29.92 -12.10
C PRO A 133 -8.08 -30.81 -12.25
N TRP A 134 -9.24 -30.33 -11.81
CA TRP A 134 -10.49 -31.09 -11.74
C TRP A 134 -11.53 -30.74 -12.82
N GLY A 135 -11.22 -29.85 -13.77
CA GLY A 135 -12.11 -29.61 -14.92
C GLY A 135 -11.81 -28.34 -15.73
N ALA A 136 -11.92 -28.43 -17.05
CA ALA A 136 -11.81 -27.26 -17.94
C ALA A 136 -13.14 -26.50 -18.03
N SER A 137 -13.11 -25.17 -17.90
CA SER A 137 -14.29 -24.32 -18.07
C SER A 137 -14.60 -24.07 -19.55
N THR A 138 -15.81 -24.39 -19.99
CA THR A 138 -16.31 -24.12 -21.35
C THR A 138 -16.55 -22.63 -21.64
N ARG A 139 -16.60 -21.78 -20.61
CA ARG A 139 -16.92 -20.34 -20.75
C ARG A 139 -15.76 -19.47 -21.26
N ASN A 140 -14.55 -20.04 -21.41
CA ASN A 140 -13.32 -19.37 -21.84
C ASN A 140 -13.16 -17.89 -21.35
N PRO A 141 -13.14 -17.65 -20.02
CA PRO A 141 -13.14 -16.30 -19.47
C PRO A 141 -11.81 -15.58 -19.75
N ARG A 142 -11.89 -14.37 -20.33
CA ARG A 142 -10.72 -13.51 -20.51
C ARG A 142 -10.36 -12.84 -19.19
N LEU A 143 -9.22 -13.21 -18.61
CA LEU A 143 -8.74 -12.61 -17.37
C LEU A 143 -8.16 -11.20 -17.59
N GLY A 144 -8.46 -10.28 -16.67
CA GLY A 144 -7.80 -8.97 -16.58
C GLY A 144 -6.50 -9.01 -15.79
N GLN A 145 -5.55 -8.17 -16.16
CA GLN A 145 -4.34 -7.89 -15.37
C GLN A 145 -4.54 -6.59 -14.58
N TYR A 146 -4.59 -6.74 -13.26
CA TYR A 146 -4.73 -5.65 -12.31
C TYR A 146 -3.37 -5.32 -11.68
N PRO A 147 -3.01 -4.04 -11.50
CA PRO A 147 -1.80 -3.68 -10.79
C PRO A 147 -1.92 -3.99 -9.29
N THR A 148 -0.90 -4.64 -8.71
CA THR A 148 -0.84 -4.89 -7.26
C THR A 148 -0.56 -3.61 -6.47
N SER A 149 0.21 -2.67 -7.03
CA SER A 149 0.43 -1.37 -6.41
C SER A 149 0.02 -0.24 -7.36
N VAL A 150 -0.60 0.79 -6.79
CA VAL A 150 -1.11 1.99 -7.47
C VAL A 150 -0.85 3.21 -6.60
N PHE A 151 -0.71 4.38 -7.20
CA PHE A 151 -0.43 5.61 -6.46
C PHE A 151 -1.70 6.18 -5.83
N LEU A 152 -1.62 6.55 -4.55
CA LEU A 152 -2.62 7.34 -3.84
C LEU A 152 -2.08 8.76 -3.70
N ALA A 153 -2.88 9.76 -4.11
CA ALA A 153 -2.51 11.16 -3.97
C ALA A 153 -2.86 11.69 -2.57
N GLN A 154 -1.85 12.05 -1.78
CA GLN A 154 -2.03 12.67 -0.47
C GLN A 154 -1.75 14.18 -0.57
N GLY A 155 -2.79 14.98 -0.33
CA GLY A 155 -2.77 16.44 -0.49
C GLY A 155 -4.03 16.93 -1.19
N GLN A 156 -4.19 18.25 -1.30
CA GLN A 156 -5.36 18.84 -1.92
C GLN A 156 -5.20 18.83 -3.45
N ILE A 157 -6.03 18.02 -4.13
CA ILE A 157 -6.01 17.88 -5.59
C ILE A 157 -6.65 19.11 -6.28
N ASP A 158 -7.61 19.75 -5.61
CA ASP A 158 -8.28 20.94 -6.13
C ASP A 158 -7.56 22.22 -5.69
N MET A 159 -6.75 22.74 -6.61
CA MET A 159 -5.91 23.93 -6.42
C MET A 159 -6.57 25.23 -6.92
N THR A 160 -7.73 25.13 -7.57
CA THR A 160 -8.42 26.25 -8.24
C THR A 160 -8.68 27.42 -7.27
N GLY A 161 -9.37 27.16 -6.16
CA GLY A 161 -9.65 28.15 -5.13
C GLY A 161 -8.45 28.60 -4.27
N ILE A 162 -7.26 27.99 -4.44
CA ILE A 162 -6.01 28.45 -3.79
C ILE A 162 -5.26 29.43 -4.71
N LEU A 163 -5.24 29.17 -6.03
CA LEU A 163 -4.70 30.12 -7.02
C LEU A 163 -5.41 31.47 -6.93
N GLU A 164 -6.74 31.47 -6.88
CA GLU A 164 -7.56 32.70 -6.76
C GLU A 164 -7.28 33.49 -5.47
N ARG A 165 -6.74 32.84 -4.43
CA ARG A 165 -6.46 33.44 -3.12
C ARG A 165 -4.97 33.73 -2.88
N GLY A 166 -4.13 33.58 -3.90
CA GLY A 166 -2.68 33.83 -3.82
C GLY A 166 -1.94 32.90 -2.85
N GLY A 167 -2.49 31.72 -2.55
CA GLY A 167 -1.90 30.78 -1.59
C GLY A 167 -0.74 29.96 -2.17
N ILE A 168 0.14 29.48 -1.30
CA ILE A 168 1.27 28.61 -1.70
C ILE A 168 0.72 27.26 -2.19
N VAL A 169 1.01 26.95 -3.45
CA VAL A 169 0.63 25.69 -4.09
C VAL A 169 1.51 24.53 -3.57
N GLN A 170 0.97 23.70 -2.67
CA GLN A 170 1.63 22.46 -2.24
C GLN A 170 1.30 21.32 -3.21
N GLN A 171 2.31 20.79 -3.88
CA GLN A 171 2.16 19.64 -4.79
C GLN A 171 1.73 18.38 -4.02
N ALA A 172 0.72 17.67 -4.52
CA ALA A 172 0.24 16.44 -3.90
C ALA A 172 1.31 15.34 -3.96
N ASN A 173 1.63 14.73 -2.81
CA ASN A 173 2.59 13.63 -2.73
C ASN A 173 1.93 12.32 -3.15
N LEU A 174 2.56 11.58 -4.05
CA LEU A 174 2.07 10.29 -4.53
C LEU A 174 2.74 9.14 -3.75
N PHE A 175 1.94 8.33 -3.08
CA PHE A 175 2.41 7.16 -2.34
C PHE A 175 1.97 5.86 -3.03
N PRO A 176 2.88 4.94 -3.37
CA PRO A 176 2.50 3.63 -3.90
C PRO A 176 1.88 2.78 -2.78
N VAL A 177 0.58 2.50 -2.91
CA VAL A 177 -0.19 1.68 -1.97
C VAL A 177 -0.60 0.35 -2.60
N THR A 178 -1.00 -0.63 -1.78
CA THR A 178 -1.60 -1.90 -2.22
C THR A 178 -3.07 -1.95 -1.76
N PRO A 179 -4.04 -1.43 -2.54
CA PRO A 179 -5.43 -1.33 -2.10
C PRO A 179 -6.05 -2.69 -1.76
N GLN A 180 -5.70 -3.73 -2.50
CA GLN A 180 -6.21 -5.09 -2.31
C GLN A 180 -5.90 -5.62 -0.90
N GLU A 181 -4.71 -5.32 -0.38
CA GLU A 181 -4.29 -5.77 0.95
C GLU A 181 -4.96 -4.96 2.06
N ILE A 182 -5.15 -3.64 1.87
CA ILE A 182 -5.90 -2.79 2.79
C ILE A 182 -7.36 -3.26 2.88
N VAL A 183 -8.00 -3.58 1.74
CA VAL A 183 -9.36 -4.13 1.71
C VAL A 183 -9.42 -5.53 2.34
N ARG A 184 -8.48 -6.43 2.04
CA ARG A 184 -8.39 -7.75 2.68
C ARG A 184 -8.26 -7.62 4.20
N ALA A 185 -7.36 -6.77 4.69
CA ALA A 185 -7.18 -6.53 6.12
C ALA A 185 -8.41 -5.87 6.77
N THR A 186 -9.09 -4.95 6.09
CA THR A 186 -10.33 -4.32 6.58
C THR A 186 -11.46 -5.34 6.71
N THR A 187 -11.69 -6.14 5.67
CA THR A 187 -12.73 -7.19 5.68
C THR A 187 -12.46 -8.28 6.71
N LEU A 188 -11.19 -8.66 6.90
CA LEU A 188 -10.77 -9.60 7.94
C LEU A 188 -11.03 -9.03 9.34
N ALA A 189 -10.58 -7.79 9.62
CA ALA A 189 -10.86 -7.14 10.90
C ALA A 189 -12.35 -6.97 11.19
N LEU A 190 -13.15 -6.63 10.18
CA LEU A 190 -14.61 -6.54 10.28
C LEU A 190 -15.22 -7.89 10.69
N ARG A 191 -14.84 -8.96 9.99
CA ARG A 191 -15.29 -10.32 10.29
C ARG A 191 -14.89 -10.75 11.70
N ARG A 192 -13.61 -10.61 12.07
CA ARG A 192 -13.12 -11.02 13.40
C ARG A 192 -13.73 -10.21 14.53
N ARG A 193 -13.93 -8.90 14.35
CA ARG A 193 -14.66 -8.08 15.33
C ARG A 193 -16.10 -8.58 15.50
N ALA A 194 -16.78 -8.93 14.41
CA ALA A 194 -18.13 -9.48 14.48
C ALA A 194 -18.17 -10.87 15.15
N GLU A 195 -17.18 -11.74 14.89
CA GLU A 195 -17.02 -13.03 15.57
C GLU A 195 -16.78 -12.84 17.09
N LEU A 196 -15.94 -11.90 17.50
CA LEU A 196 -15.60 -11.64 18.91
C LEU A 196 -16.70 -10.90 19.70
N LEU A 197 -17.43 -10.00 19.06
CA LEU A 197 -18.56 -9.30 19.69
C LEU A 197 -19.86 -10.13 19.65
N GLY A 198 -20.04 -10.98 18.64
CA GLY A 198 -21.26 -11.77 18.48
C GLY A 198 -22.53 -10.91 18.56
N PRO A 199 -23.55 -11.31 19.34
CA PRO A 199 -24.83 -10.60 19.41
C PRO A 199 -24.79 -9.15 19.92
N ILE A 200 -23.75 -8.71 20.63
CA ILE A 200 -23.65 -7.32 21.11
C ILE A 200 -23.14 -6.35 20.04
N GLY A 201 -22.52 -6.84 18.96
CA GLY A 201 -21.93 -5.99 17.91
C GLY A 201 -22.93 -5.11 17.15
N LYS A 202 -24.23 -5.44 17.18
CA LYS A 202 -25.33 -4.61 16.62
C LYS A 202 -25.60 -3.32 17.39
N HIS A 203 -25.14 -3.23 18.65
CA HIS A 203 -25.35 -2.09 19.53
C HIS A 203 -24.06 -1.24 19.70
N ASP A 204 -22.97 -1.63 19.04
CA ASP A 204 -21.69 -0.91 19.06
C ASP A 204 -21.72 0.33 18.16
N GLU A 205 -21.32 1.49 18.70
CA GLU A 205 -21.23 2.75 17.97
C GLU A 205 -20.25 2.69 16.79
N LEU A 206 -19.19 1.88 16.89
CA LEU A 206 -18.25 1.72 15.79
C LEU A 206 -18.91 0.97 14.62
N SER A 207 -19.72 -0.05 14.87
CA SER A 207 -20.52 -0.73 13.83
C SER A 207 -21.41 0.24 13.06
N ASN A 208 -22.11 1.13 13.77
CA ASN A 208 -23.00 2.13 13.15
C ASN A 208 -22.22 3.14 12.28
N ARG A 209 -21.05 3.59 12.75
CA ARG A 209 -20.14 4.45 11.95
C ARG A 209 -19.60 3.72 10.71
N LEU A 210 -19.24 2.44 10.83
CA LEU A 210 -18.78 1.63 9.71
C LEU A 210 -19.85 1.43 8.65
N ILE A 211 -21.11 1.13 9.03
CA ILE A 211 -22.23 1.05 8.09
C ILE A 211 -22.37 2.36 7.30
N THR A 212 -22.28 3.49 7.99
CA THR A 212 -22.34 4.83 7.36
C THR A 212 -21.16 5.08 6.41
N ALA A 213 -19.97 4.58 6.75
CA ALA A 213 -18.77 4.70 5.93
C ALA A 213 -18.80 3.79 4.68
N PHE A 214 -19.29 2.55 4.80
CA PHE A 214 -19.40 1.59 3.69
C PHE A 214 -20.52 1.93 2.70
N ASN A 215 -21.56 2.67 3.11
CA ASN A 215 -22.59 3.18 2.21
C ASN A 215 -22.13 4.33 1.31
N ARG A 216 -20.87 4.78 1.40
CA ARG A 216 -20.29 5.82 0.54
C ARG A 216 -19.63 5.18 -0.69
N PRO A 217 -19.65 5.84 -1.87
CA PRO A 217 -18.89 5.38 -3.03
C PRO A 217 -17.40 5.24 -2.71
N VAL A 218 -16.87 4.03 -2.87
CA VAL A 218 -15.49 3.71 -2.48
C VAL A 218 -14.50 3.96 -3.63
N GLY A 219 -14.95 3.90 -4.88
CA GLY A 219 -14.14 4.15 -6.08
C GLY A 219 -14.56 5.41 -6.85
N PRO A 220 -13.75 5.85 -7.84
CA PRO A 220 -14.15 6.92 -8.76
C PRO A 220 -15.45 6.56 -9.52
N PRO A 221 -16.31 7.55 -9.83
CA PRO A 221 -17.57 7.30 -10.53
C PRO A 221 -17.34 6.80 -11.97
N ASN A 222 -18.18 5.86 -12.42
CA ASN A 222 -18.12 5.23 -13.75
C ASN A 222 -16.79 4.52 -14.04
N HIS A 223 -16.08 4.06 -13.00
CA HIS A 223 -14.80 3.38 -13.11
C HIS A 223 -14.95 1.87 -12.82
N TRP A 224 -14.10 1.00 -13.39
CA TRP A 224 -14.18 -0.45 -13.18
C TRP A 224 -13.89 -0.89 -11.73
N SER A 225 -13.38 0.02 -10.89
CA SER A 225 -13.15 -0.16 -9.46
C SER A 225 -14.31 0.35 -8.60
N GLN A 226 -15.43 0.77 -9.20
CA GLN A 226 -16.68 1.05 -8.50
C GLN A 226 -17.37 -0.28 -8.20
N CYS A 227 -17.83 -0.45 -6.97
CA CYS A 227 -18.56 -1.61 -6.46
C CYS A 227 -19.76 -1.16 -5.62
#